data_AF-A0A8H7SR53-F1
#
_entry.id   AF-A0A8H7SR53-F1
#
_cell.length_a   1.000
_cell.length_b   1.000
_cell.length_c   1.000
_cell.angle_alpha   90.00
_cell.angle_beta   90.00
_cell.angle_gamma   90.00
#
_symmetry.space_group_name_H-M   'P 1'
#
loop_
_entity.id
_entity.type
_entity.pdbx_description
1 polymer ?
#
loop_
_entity_poly.entity_id
_entity_poly.type
_entity_poly.pdbx_seq_one_letter_code
_entity_poly.pdbx_strand_id
1 'polypeptide(L)'
;GLQEDRTKKVIEEIKRLEYEMESKVKTKNASFERVDEQDIAAIYKEISAPIPIRPKISPDYLENLRLKFLDTRSTEQLQTPVSISQLSSGETVTQTSSSTDQPIAVTPTMQDLTLTDFEQLIYANALAKRPKEAEQAFELMEKYNVTPSIRSVNHLMDAYANANNLEQTISTFKRLDQLNLKPDIYSYGSLIKAFVASKRLEDAFIIFEKMKKTAMIPSQPIFANLISGCLKADKVGKAWEIFDSMRLSFHQPDEVSFTLMLHACAKRGEVEKALNLFEDMAKYQLYPTDVTFNVLINACAKRPDYYTEAFSLLDQMQENYGFQPDKITFNTLLTACARKKDLGQARDILRTMWVDFEKNGSQSLLAPDNQTFTNLFWCYASYIPKGNVQGKTTATNSSDISTEVQLLPWEIPNKRNKVVKEAQWLFNQLPNFNVQMTPALLTAYLALHISQKQTGACIDIYHKKFDQFGVQKDAFTLYHMLQYCYHNKDGKMAWKVWEDYQDFLEARRSEEINAGTIVEKKAKEAEQHMLAIKEGWTNAQQQKMAALMANTLARTDDLKNAMSVLSSELRRSSTMHPPRLRDMMPFYNKCIQLEDLDTKRELVYVCVKDPVRLANSKYQRVNRID
;
A
#
# COMPACT_ATOMS: atom_id res chain seq x y z
N GLY A 1 55.69 27.65 26.37
CA GLY A 1 56.27 28.70 25.51
C GLY A 1 55.34 29.04 24.36
N LEU A 2 55.90 29.50 23.24
CA LEU A 2 55.21 30.23 22.15
C LEU A 2 53.91 29.62 21.56
N GLN A 3 53.69 28.31 21.62
CA GLN A 3 52.40 27.71 21.23
C GLN A 3 51.32 27.83 22.33
N GLU A 4 51.69 27.68 23.60
CA GLU A 4 50.78 27.76 24.75
C GLU A 4 50.27 29.19 24.97
N ASP A 5 51.11 30.20 24.71
CA ASP A 5 50.70 31.60 24.83
C ASP A 5 49.80 32.04 23.67
N ARG A 6 49.84 31.31 22.53
CA ARG A 6 48.87 31.46 21.44
C ARG A 6 47.55 30.76 21.75
N THR A 7 47.57 29.53 22.27
CA THR A 7 46.32 28.82 22.63
C THR A 7 45.60 29.50 23.80
N LYS A 8 46.32 30.01 24.81
CA LYS A 8 45.75 30.83 25.89
C LYS A 8 44.99 32.04 25.35
N LYS A 9 45.59 32.82 24.45
CA LYS A 9 44.94 33.99 23.83
C LYS A 9 43.67 33.63 23.06
N VAL A 10 43.70 32.54 22.28
CA VAL A 10 42.50 32.05 21.57
C VAL A 10 41.39 31.63 22.54
N ILE A 11 41.73 30.96 23.65
CA ILE A 11 40.75 30.57 24.69
C ILE A 11 40.16 31.80 25.40
N GLU A 12 40.98 32.82 25.65
CA GLU A 12 40.57 34.08 26.28
C GLU A 12 39.66 34.91 25.37
N GLU A 13 39.93 34.91 24.06
CA GLU A 13 39.13 35.58 23.04
C GLU A 13 37.78 34.85 22.78
N ILE A 14 37.76 33.51 22.79
CA ILE A 14 36.52 32.72 22.76
C ILE A 14 35.62 33.06 23.94
N LYS A 15 36.14 33.05 25.17
CA LYS A 15 35.37 33.40 26.38
C LYS A 15 34.79 34.82 26.34
N ARG A 16 35.50 35.76 25.74
CA ARG A 16 35.02 37.13 25.54
C ARG A 16 33.84 37.18 24.56
N LEU A 17 33.89 36.41 23.47
CA LEU A 17 32.79 36.30 22.50
C LEU A 17 31.56 35.59 23.09
N GLU A 18 31.76 34.54 23.89
CA GLU A 18 30.68 33.86 24.63
C GLU A 18 29.96 34.82 25.59
N TYR A 19 30.71 35.61 26.37
CA TYR A 19 30.13 36.63 27.26
C TYR A 19 29.38 37.74 26.51
N GLU A 20 29.89 38.19 25.35
CA GLU A 20 29.16 39.13 24.49
C GLU A 20 27.87 38.53 23.90
N MET A 21 27.86 37.24 23.57
CA MET A 21 26.64 36.56 23.12
C MET A 21 25.61 36.48 24.25
N GLU A 22 26.03 36.06 25.45
CA GLU A 22 25.13 36.02 26.61
C GLU A 22 24.53 37.38 26.95
N SER A 23 25.31 38.47 26.88
CA SER A 23 24.79 39.80 27.15
C SER A 23 23.75 40.23 26.11
N LYS A 24 23.97 39.90 24.83
CA LYS A 24 23.03 40.16 23.71
C LYS A 24 21.76 39.29 23.77
N VAL A 25 21.83 38.09 24.33
CA VAL A 25 20.65 37.26 24.63
C VAL A 25 19.88 37.83 25.82
N LYS A 26 20.58 38.22 26.90
CA LYS A 26 19.96 38.81 28.11
C LYS A 26 19.27 40.15 27.79
N THR A 27 19.83 41.00 26.94
CA THR A 27 19.15 42.24 26.51
C THR A 27 17.98 42.01 25.55
N LYS A 28 18.04 41.02 24.65
CA LYS A 28 16.88 40.61 23.84
C LYS A 28 15.73 40.04 24.68
N ASN A 29 16.03 39.29 25.72
CA ASN A 29 15.01 38.75 26.63
C ASN A 29 14.44 39.82 27.57
N ALA A 30 15.13 40.93 27.78
CA ALA A 30 14.65 42.10 28.52
C ALA A 30 13.78 43.06 27.69
N SER A 31 13.68 42.86 26.36
CA SER A 31 12.89 43.71 25.45
C SER A 31 11.57 43.08 25.00
N PHE A 32 11.04 42.11 25.76
CA PHE A 32 9.63 41.75 25.70
C PHE A 32 8.88 42.53 26.78
N GLU A 33 7.92 43.35 26.36
CA GLU A 33 6.99 44.00 27.27
C GLU A 33 6.17 42.96 28.02
N ARG A 34 5.79 43.27 29.26
CA ARG A 34 4.85 42.42 30.03
C ARG A 34 3.48 42.52 29.39
N VAL A 35 3.10 41.48 28.64
CA VAL A 35 1.70 41.21 28.32
C VAL A 35 0.97 40.93 29.64
N ASP A 36 -0.12 41.64 29.91
CA ASP A 36 -0.84 41.50 31.17
C ASP A 36 -1.55 40.14 31.26
N GLU A 37 -1.66 39.60 32.47
CA GLU A 37 -2.25 38.26 32.71
C GLU A 37 -3.72 38.18 32.25
N GLN A 38 -4.40 39.32 32.07
CA GLN A 38 -5.76 39.42 31.53
C GLN A 38 -5.83 39.07 30.04
N ASP A 39 -4.83 39.44 29.24
CA ASP A 39 -4.77 39.09 27.81
C ASP A 39 -4.50 37.59 27.63
N ILE A 40 -3.62 37.04 28.47
CA ILE A 40 -3.34 35.60 28.51
C ILE A 40 -4.61 34.83 28.91
N ALA A 41 -5.36 35.31 29.91
CA ALA A 41 -6.64 34.72 30.30
C ALA A 41 -7.72 34.83 29.19
N ALA A 42 -7.73 35.91 28.40
CA ALA A 42 -8.61 36.05 27.25
C ALA A 42 -8.26 35.03 26.15
N ILE A 43 -6.98 34.90 25.80
CA ILE A 43 -6.48 33.93 24.80
C ILE A 43 -6.80 32.49 25.22
N TYR A 44 -6.58 32.11 26.48
CA TYR A 44 -6.95 30.78 26.97
C TYR A 44 -8.48 30.54 26.94
N LYS A 45 -9.30 31.59 27.09
CA LYS A 45 -10.75 31.49 27.00
C LYS A 45 -11.24 31.28 25.55
N GLU A 46 -10.58 31.90 24.57
CA GLU A 46 -10.83 31.62 23.14
C GLU A 46 -10.35 30.20 22.75
N ILE A 47 -9.18 29.77 23.22
CA ILE A 47 -8.64 28.42 22.96
C ILE A 47 -9.48 27.33 23.67
N SER A 48 -10.13 27.64 24.79
CA SER A 48 -11.08 26.73 25.47
C SER A 48 -12.47 26.66 24.81
N ALA A 49 -12.74 27.44 23.76
CA ALA A 49 -13.95 27.26 22.97
C ALA A 49 -13.92 25.88 22.30
N PRO A 50 -15.00 25.08 22.35
CA PRO A 50 -15.01 23.76 21.76
C PRO A 50 -14.75 23.87 20.26
N ILE A 51 -13.69 23.21 19.78
CA ILE A 51 -13.31 23.18 18.36
C ILE A 51 -14.57 22.87 17.54
N PRO A 52 -14.95 23.73 16.58
CA PRO A 52 -16.16 23.49 15.80
C PRO A 52 -16.00 22.18 15.03
N ILE A 53 -16.71 21.16 15.51
CA ILE A 53 -16.79 19.83 14.88
C ILE A 53 -17.15 20.08 13.42
N ARG A 54 -16.27 19.66 12.49
CA ARG A 54 -16.51 19.84 11.05
C ARG A 54 -17.93 19.36 10.77
N PRO A 55 -18.85 20.24 10.31
CA PRO A 55 -20.23 19.84 10.16
C PRO A 55 -20.28 18.68 9.16
N LYS A 56 -20.74 17.52 9.64
CA LYS A 56 -21.18 16.46 8.75
C LYS A 56 -22.39 17.03 8.01
N ILE A 57 -22.14 17.60 6.83
CA ILE A 57 -23.18 18.12 5.95
C ILE A 57 -24.17 16.98 5.76
N SER A 58 -25.38 17.12 6.32
CA SER A 58 -26.35 16.02 6.28
C SER A 58 -26.77 15.78 4.83
N PRO A 59 -27.15 14.54 4.47
CA PRO A 59 -27.79 14.28 3.19
C PRO A 59 -28.95 15.25 2.96
N ASP A 60 -29.75 15.46 4.01
CA ASP A 60 -30.88 16.38 4.05
C ASP A 60 -30.49 17.85 3.75
N TYR A 61 -29.30 18.32 4.13
CA TYR A 61 -28.86 19.68 3.78
C TYR A 61 -28.55 19.80 2.29
N LEU A 62 -27.90 18.79 1.70
CA LEU A 62 -27.66 18.72 0.26
C LEU A 62 -28.97 18.55 -0.53
N GLU A 63 -29.93 17.79 0.00
CA GLU A 63 -31.27 17.61 -0.58
C GLU A 63 -32.10 18.91 -0.49
N ASN A 64 -32.06 19.61 0.65
CA ASN A 64 -32.72 20.92 0.80
C ASN A 64 -32.12 22.00 -0.11
N LEU A 65 -30.78 22.06 -0.26
CA LEU A 65 -30.16 22.92 -1.28
C LEU A 65 -30.65 22.53 -2.69
N ARG A 66 -30.64 21.23 -3.02
CA ARG A 66 -31.06 20.71 -4.33
C ARG A 66 -32.52 21.05 -4.64
N LEU A 67 -33.42 21.00 -3.66
CA LEU A 67 -34.81 21.46 -3.77
C LEU A 67 -34.86 22.97 -4.03
N LYS A 68 -34.09 23.77 -3.29
CA LYS A 68 -34.01 25.23 -3.46
C LYS A 68 -33.53 25.69 -4.85
N PHE A 69 -32.81 24.84 -5.59
CA PHE A 69 -32.34 25.09 -6.96
C PHE A 69 -33.21 24.43 -8.07
N LEU A 70 -34.29 23.71 -7.74
CA LEU A 70 -35.10 22.99 -8.74
C LEU A 70 -36.17 23.86 -9.43
N ASP A 71 -36.66 24.92 -8.79
CA ASP A 71 -37.76 25.76 -9.30
C ASP A 71 -37.45 26.50 -10.61
N THR A 72 -36.17 26.69 -10.95
CA THR A 72 -35.74 27.46 -12.14
C THR A 72 -35.98 26.75 -13.47
N ARG A 73 -36.39 25.47 -13.47
CA ARG A 73 -36.66 24.69 -14.70
C ARG A 73 -38.06 24.90 -15.28
N SER A 74 -38.97 25.53 -14.54
CA SER A 74 -40.39 25.65 -14.91
C SER A 74 -40.70 26.79 -15.88
N THR A 75 -39.81 27.78 -16.03
CA THR A 75 -40.09 29.04 -16.74
C THR A 75 -39.66 29.09 -18.20
N GLU A 76 -38.79 28.20 -18.68
CA GLU A 76 -38.19 28.27 -20.02
C GLU A 76 -38.97 27.50 -21.12
N GLN A 77 -40.14 26.90 -20.83
CA GLN A 77 -40.90 26.04 -21.77
C GLN A 77 -42.17 26.65 -22.41
N LEU A 78 -42.46 27.95 -22.24
CA LEU A 78 -43.70 28.58 -22.74
C LEU A 78 -43.50 29.64 -23.84
N GLN A 79 -42.60 29.39 -24.80
CA GLN A 79 -42.53 30.17 -26.05
C GLN A 79 -42.27 29.31 -27.32
N THR A 80 -43.33 28.76 -27.91
CA THR A 80 -43.59 28.78 -29.37
C THR A 80 -44.99 28.21 -29.68
N PRO A 81 -45.68 28.66 -30.74
CA PRO A 81 -47.11 28.39 -30.94
C PRO A 81 -47.42 27.16 -31.82
N VAL A 82 -48.56 26.51 -31.56
CA VAL A 82 -49.22 25.58 -32.49
C VAL A 82 -50.68 26.01 -32.66
N SER A 83 -51.16 26.04 -33.90
CA SER A 83 -52.41 26.71 -34.27
C SER A 83 -53.56 25.76 -34.62
N ILE A 84 -54.73 26.03 -34.02
CA ILE A 84 -56.09 25.88 -34.58
C ILE A 84 -56.58 24.46 -34.96
N SER A 85 -57.51 23.95 -34.15
CA SER A 85 -58.86 23.53 -34.60
C SER A 85 -59.83 23.68 -33.40
N GLN A 86 -60.83 24.56 -33.49
CA GLN A 86 -62.26 24.27 -33.80
C GLN A 86 -62.98 23.40 -32.74
N LEU A 87 -64.20 23.73 -32.27
CA LEU A 87 -65.11 24.86 -32.54
C LEU A 87 -66.17 25.00 -31.41
N SER A 88 -66.77 26.20 -31.26
CA SER A 88 -68.09 26.55 -30.65
C SER A 88 -68.79 25.56 -29.69
N SER A 89 -69.31 25.97 -28.52
CA SER A 89 -70.30 27.05 -28.31
C SER A 89 -70.64 27.19 -26.80
N GLY A 90 -71.42 28.21 -26.36
CA GLY A 90 -72.07 28.11 -25.03
C GLY A 90 -72.52 29.34 -24.22
N GLU A 91 -72.61 30.56 -24.78
CA GLU A 91 -73.34 31.71 -24.17
C GLU A 91 -72.90 32.19 -22.75
N THR A 92 -73.67 33.11 -22.13
CA THR A 92 -73.19 34.09 -21.13
C THR A 92 -74.26 34.54 -20.12
N VAL A 93 -73.90 35.44 -19.17
CA VAL A 93 -74.76 36.16 -18.18
C VAL A 93 -75.15 35.27 -16.96
N THR A 94 -75.10 35.65 -15.67
CA THR A 94 -74.95 36.91 -14.87
C THR A 94 -74.14 36.55 -13.59
N GLN A 95 -73.24 37.35 -12.97
CA GLN A 95 -73.47 38.49 -12.02
C GLN A 95 -74.57 38.25 -10.95
N THR A 96 -74.52 38.64 -9.66
CA THR A 96 -73.55 39.29 -8.72
C THR A 96 -74.16 39.10 -7.29
N SER A 97 -73.53 39.25 -6.11
CA SER A 97 -72.15 39.52 -5.63
C SER A 97 -72.08 39.25 -4.09
N SER A 98 -71.02 39.69 -3.40
CA SER A 98 -70.73 39.54 -1.94
C SER A 98 -70.29 38.14 -1.48
N SER A 99 -69.44 37.98 -0.46
CA SER A 99 -68.81 38.98 0.45
C SER A 99 -67.27 38.85 0.49
N THR A 100 -66.59 39.86 1.04
CA THR A 100 -65.12 39.96 1.16
C THR A 100 -64.59 39.27 2.40
N ASP A 101 -63.51 38.50 2.27
CA ASP A 101 -62.33 38.58 3.14
C ASP A 101 -61.10 37.97 2.45
N GLN A 102 -59.89 38.42 2.79
CA GLN A 102 -58.64 37.99 2.15
C GLN A 102 -57.91 36.90 2.95
N PRO A 103 -57.26 35.95 2.26
CA PRO A 103 -55.98 35.39 2.68
C PRO A 103 -54.84 36.04 1.88
N ILE A 104 -54.08 36.88 2.61
CA ILE A 104 -52.75 37.46 2.31
C ILE A 104 -52.03 36.81 1.12
N ALA A 105 -51.73 37.63 0.10
CA ALA A 105 -50.80 37.26 -0.97
C ALA A 105 -49.36 37.18 -0.42
N VAL A 106 -48.94 35.99 0.03
CA VAL A 106 -47.53 35.70 0.30
C VAL A 106 -46.81 35.58 -1.04
N THR A 107 -46.31 36.70 -1.54
CA THR A 107 -45.31 36.70 -2.60
C THR A 107 -44.10 35.90 -2.11
N PRO A 108 -43.60 34.92 -2.87
CA PRO A 108 -42.35 34.27 -2.53
C PRO A 108 -41.24 35.30 -2.72
N THR A 109 -40.81 35.93 -1.62
CA THR A 109 -39.61 36.77 -1.60
C THR A 109 -38.46 35.92 -2.09
N MET A 110 -37.85 36.29 -3.22
CA MET A 110 -36.59 35.69 -3.64
C MET A 110 -35.59 35.93 -2.50
N GLN A 111 -35.16 34.84 -1.86
CA GLN A 111 -34.02 34.91 -0.96
C GLN A 111 -32.80 35.12 -1.83
N ASP A 112 -32.22 36.31 -1.76
CA ASP A 112 -31.02 36.67 -2.53
C ASP A 112 -29.95 35.59 -2.34
N LEU A 113 -29.66 34.86 -3.43
CA LEU A 113 -28.72 33.74 -3.42
C LEU A 113 -27.32 34.25 -3.09
N THR A 114 -26.83 33.93 -1.91
CA THR A 114 -25.61 34.55 -1.40
C THR A 114 -24.37 33.96 -2.06
N LEU A 115 -23.31 34.76 -2.14
CA LEU A 115 -21.99 34.30 -2.57
C LEU A 115 -21.52 33.07 -1.76
N THR A 116 -21.88 33.02 -0.48
CA THR A 116 -21.63 31.88 0.42
C THR A 116 -22.41 30.61 0.06
N ASP A 117 -23.64 30.71 -0.47
CA ASP A 117 -24.42 29.54 -0.92
C ASP A 117 -23.76 28.89 -2.14
N PHE A 118 -23.35 29.71 -3.11
CA PHE A 118 -22.63 29.24 -4.29
C PHE A 118 -21.24 28.67 -3.94
N GLU A 119 -20.47 29.32 -3.06
CA GLU A 119 -19.18 28.77 -2.59
C GLU A 119 -19.35 27.40 -1.92
N GLN A 120 -20.36 27.23 -1.06
CA GLN A 120 -20.64 25.94 -0.42
C GLN A 120 -21.06 24.87 -1.43
N LEU A 121 -21.89 25.22 -2.42
CA LEU A 121 -22.35 24.27 -3.45
C LEU A 121 -21.21 23.85 -4.39
N ILE A 122 -20.33 24.77 -4.79
CA ILE A 122 -19.13 24.46 -5.59
C ILE A 122 -18.17 23.58 -4.75
N TYR A 123 -17.96 23.90 -3.47
CA TYR A 123 -17.13 23.10 -2.56
C TYR A 123 -17.67 21.67 -2.34
N ALA A 124 -18.98 21.53 -2.17
CA ALA A 124 -19.63 20.21 -2.03
C ALA A 124 -19.43 19.35 -3.30
N ASN A 125 -19.56 19.94 -4.49
CA ASN A 125 -19.30 19.24 -5.76
C ASN A 125 -17.80 18.94 -5.95
N ALA A 126 -16.90 19.82 -5.48
CA ALA A 126 -15.46 19.56 -5.48
C ALA A 126 -15.07 18.34 -4.63
N LEU A 127 -15.65 18.22 -3.43
CA LEU A 127 -15.48 17.04 -2.56
C LEU A 127 -16.12 15.78 -3.17
N ALA A 128 -17.28 15.91 -3.81
CA ALA A 128 -17.98 14.82 -4.51
C ALA A 128 -17.31 14.39 -5.83
N LYS A 129 -16.20 15.05 -6.24
CA LYS A 129 -15.48 14.84 -7.52
C LYS A 129 -16.36 15.05 -8.76
N ARG A 130 -17.26 16.04 -8.70
CA ARG A 130 -18.24 16.41 -9.73
C ARG A 130 -17.86 17.74 -10.40
N PRO A 131 -16.92 17.74 -11.36
CA PRO A 131 -16.39 18.97 -11.93
C PRO A 131 -17.40 19.70 -12.83
N LYS A 132 -18.27 18.99 -13.55
CA LYS A 132 -19.24 19.60 -14.47
C LYS A 132 -20.35 20.32 -13.71
N GLU A 133 -20.78 19.74 -12.60
CA GLU A 133 -21.78 20.31 -11.72
C GLU A 133 -21.21 21.50 -10.92
N ALA A 134 -19.90 21.48 -10.60
CA ALA A 134 -19.19 22.64 -10.06
C ALA A 134 -19.00 23.77 -11.10
N GLU A 135 -18.75 23.43 -12.36
CA GLU A 135 -18.64 24.36 -13.49
C GLU A 135 -19.98 25.07 -13.76
N GLN A 136 -21.07 24.31 -13.88
CA GLN A 136 -22.44 24.85 -14.00
C GLN A 136 -22.82 25.74 -12.81
N ALA A 137 -22.43 25.38 -11.59
CA ALA A 137 -22.65 26.21 -10.41
C ALA A 137 -21.87 27.55 -10.46
N PHE A 138 -20.68 27.56 -11.06
CA PHE A 138 -19.88 28.77 -11.25
C PHE A 138 -20.45 29.65 -12.38
N GLU A 139 -20.88 29.07 -13.51
CA GLU A 139 -21.58 29.80 -14.58
C GLU A 139 -22.88 30.46 -14.08
N LEU A 140 -23.59 29.80 -13.16
CA LEU A 140 -24.77 30.39 -12.52
C LEU A 140 -24.43 31.61 -11.65
N MET A 141 -23.26 31.68 -11.00
CA MET A 141 -22.85 32.91 -10.29
C MET A 141 -22.83 34.11 -11.23
N GLU A 142 -22.27 33.93 -12.44
CA GLU A 142 -22.20 34.98 -13.46
C GLU A 142 -23.59 35.30 -14.04
N LYS A 143 -24.47 34.30 -14.25
CA LYS A 143 -25.88 34.52 -14.66
C LYS A 143 -26.69 35.32 -13.62
N TYR A 144 -26.38 35.19 -12.34
CA TYR A 144 -27.02 35.93 -11.23
C TYR A 144 -26.26 37.21 -10.82
N ASN A 145 -25.29 37.69 -11.61
CA ASN A 145 -24.45 38.86 -11.32
C ASN A 145 -23.65 38.80 -9.99
N VAL A 146 -23.43 37.60 -9.45
CA VAL A 146 -22.62 37.40 -8.24
C VAL A 146 -21.14 37.36 -8.63
N THR A 147 -20.38 38.39 -8.26
CA THR A 147 -18.95 38.49 -8.56
C THR A 147 -18.16 37.30 -7.99
N PRO A 148 -17.45 36.50 -8.81
CA PRO A 148 -16.68 35.37 -8.31
C PRO A 148 -15.59 35.78 -7.31
N SER A 149 -15.47 35.04 -6.22
CA SER A 149 -14.39 35.22 -5.24
C SER A 149 -13.18 34.36 -5.62
N ILE A 150 -12.02 34.68 -5.04
CA ILE A 150 -10.85 33.77 -5.10
C ILE A 150 -11.19 32.38 -4.55
N ARG A 151 -12.12 32.30 -3.60
CA ARG A 151 -12.53 31.06 -2.92
C ARG A 151 -13.45 30.20 -3.79
N SER A 152 -14.40 30.78 -4.53
CA SER A 152 -15.19 30.01 -5.51
C SER A 152 -14.33 29.49 -6.66
N VAL A 153 -13.38 30.29 -7.15
CA VAL A 153 -12.40 29.85 -8.18
C VAL A 153 -11.49 28.74 -7.63
N ASN A 154 -10.99 28.86 -6.39
CA ASN A 154 -10.20 27.81 -5.74
C ASN A 154 -10.98 26.51 -5.53
N HIS A 155 -12.27 26.57 -5.20
CA HIS A 155 -13.12 25.38 -5.08
C HIS A 155 -13.36 24.71 -6.45
N LEU A 156 -13.56 25.50 -7.51
CA LEU A 156 -13.64 24.99 -8.89
C LEU A 156 -12.32 24.35 -9.34
N MET A 157 -11.18 24.97 -9.03
CA MET A 157 -9.85 24.38 -9.27
C MET A 157 -9.67 23.05 -8.52
N ASP A 158 -10.11 22.94 -7.26
CA ASP A 158 -10.00 21.67 -6.54
C ASP A 158 -10.95 20.61 -7.10
N ALA A 159 -12.11 20.98 -7.63
CA ALA A 159 -13.00 20.06 -8.34
C ALA A 159 -12.33 19.43 -9.57
N TYR A 160 -11.69 20.25 -10.42
CA TYR A 160 -10.93 19.74 -11.57
C TYR A 160 -9.69 18.94 -11.15
N ALA A 161 -8.97 19.36 -10.11
CA ALA A 161 -7.82 18.62 -9.58
C ALA A 161 -8.23 17.26 -8.99
N ASN A 162 -9.36 17.17 -8.29
CA ASN A 162 -9.94 15.93 -7.76
C ASN A 162 -10.43 14.99 -8.87
N ALA A 163 -10.86 15.55 -10.01
CA ALA A 163 -11.21 14.82 -11.22
C ALA A 163 -10.01 14.51 -12.14
N ASN A 164 -8.79 14.90 -11.74
CA ASN A 164 -7.54 14.78 -12.53
C ASN A 164 -7.59 15.47 -13.91
N ASN A 165 -8.39 16.53 -14.05
CA ASN A 165 -8.46 17.34 -15.28
C ASN A 165 -7.46 18.50 -15.21
N LEU A 166 -6.21 18.23 -15.62
CA LEU A 166 -5.13 19.21 -15.60
C LEU A 166 -5.39 20.42 -16.52
N GLU A 167 -5.97 20.19 -17.70
CA GLU A 167 -6.19 21.27 -18.68
C GLU A 167 -7.17 22.31 -18.15
N GLN A 168 -8.30 21.88 -17.56
CA GLN A 168 -9.26 22.81 -16.95
C GLN A 168 -8.80 23.39 -15.61
N THR A 169 -7.90 22.71 -14.89
CA THR A 169 -7.22 23.32 -13.73
C THR A 169 -6.32 24.49 -14.18
N ILE A 170 -5.63 24.35 -15.32
CA ILE A 170 -4.76 25.40 -15.88
C ILE A 170 -5.56 26.54 -16.51
N SER A 171 -6.68 26.26 -17.20
CA SER A 171 -7.57 27.32 -17.72
C SER A 171 -8.17 28.15 -16.59
N THR A 172 -8.67 27.49 -15.53
CA THR A 172 -9.23 28.14 -14.35
C THR A 172 -8.19 28.96 -13.59
N PHE A 173 -6.94 28.48 -13.46
CA PHE A 173 -5.86 29.27 -12.86
C PHE A 173 -5.54 30.54 -13.67
N LYS A 174 -5.59 30.49 -15.02
CA LYS A 174 -5.45 31.69 -15.87
C LYS A 174 -6.65 32.65 -15.75
N ARG A 175 -7.83 32.14 -15.40
CA ARG A 175 -9.03 32.96 -15.15
C ARG A 175 -8.87 33.87 -13.92
N LEU A 176 -8.00 33.51 -12.95
CA LEU A 176 -7.65 34.40 -11.83
C LEU A 176 -7.02 35.71 -12.32
N ASP A 177 -6.01 35.63 -13.20
CA ASP A 177 -5.36 36.81 -13.78
C ASP A 177 -6.37 37.66 -14.59
N GLN A 178 -7.29 37.01 -15.32
CA GLN A 178 -8.35 37.68 -16.10
C GLN A 178 -9.40 38.40 -15.22
N LEU A 179 -9.72 37.83 -14.05
CA LEU A 179 -10.61 38.41 -13.04
C LEU A 179 -9.89 39.44 -12.13
N ASN A 180 -8.61 39.73 -12.38
CA ASN A 180 -7.72 40.54 -11.52
C ASN A 180 -7.57 40.01 -10.08
N LEU A 181 -7.84 38.71 -9.86
CA LEU A 181 -7.69 38.03 -8.58
C LEU A 181 -6.24 37.52 -8.43
N LYS A 182 -5.54 37.95 -7.38
CA LYS A 182 -4.18 37.47 -7.09
C LYS A 182 -4.23 36.02 -6.58
N PRO A 183 -3.58 35.03 -7.23
CA PRO A 183 -3.62 33.64 -6.77
C PRO A 183 -3.00 33.44 -5.38
N ASP A 184 -3.62 32.60 -4.56
CA ASP A 184 -3.21 32.33 -3.18
C ASP A 184 -2.58 30.93 -3.00
N ILE A 185 -2.25 30.59 -1.74
CA ILE A 185 -1.66 29.29 -1.37
C ILE A 185 -2.56 28.12 -1.80
N TYR A 186 -3.89 28.29 -1.80
CA TYR A 186 -4.82 27.25 -2.25
C TYR A 186 -4.87 27.16 -3.78
N SER A 187 -4.83 28.28 -4.51
CA SER A 187 -4.73 28.29 -5.99
C SER A 187 -3.50 27.51 -6.47
N TYR A 188 -2.34 27.80 -5.86
CA TYR A 188 -1.09 27.08 -6.14
C TYR A 188 -1.15 25.61 -5.65
N GLY A 189 -1.78 25.36 -4.51
CA GLY A 189 -1.96 24.01 -3.95
C GLY A 189 -2.80 23.08 -4.86
N SER A 190 -3.95 23.53 -5.33
CA SER A 190 -4.81 22.77 -6.27
C SER A 190 -4.12 22.57 -7.63
N LEU A 191 -3.34 23.55 -8.10
CA LEU A 191 -2.54 23.41 -9.33
C LEU A 191 -1.43 22.35 -9.17
N ILE A 192 -0.68 22.37 -8.08
CA ILE A 192 0.34 21.36 -7.75
C ILE A 192 -0.29 19.95 -7.62
N LYS A 193 -1.43 19.86 -6.94
CA LYS A 193 -2.23 18.63 -6.79
C LYS A 193 -2.64 18.04 -8.14
N ALA A 194 -3.10 18.85 -9.09
CA ALA A 194 -3.43 18.42 -10.45
C ALA A 194 -2.20 17.93 -11.23
N PHE A 195 -1.08 18.67 -11.21
CA PHE A 195 0.16 18.23 -11.87
C PHE A 195 0.69 16.90 -11.31
N VAL A 196 0.64 16.71 -9.99
CA VAL A 196 1.02 15.44 -9.32
C VAL A 196 0.06 14.30 -9.71
N ALA A 197 -1.25 14.53 -9.73
CA ALA A 197 -2.23 13.51 -10.13
C ALA A 197 -2.06 13.09 -11.61
N SER A 198 -1.71 14.04 -12.48
CA SER A 198 -1.37 13.81 -13.89
C SER A 198 0.08 13.32 -14.13
N LYS A 199 0.79 12.89 -13.07
CA LYS A 199 2.17 12.35 -13.10
C LYS A 199 3.25 13.32 -13.63
N ARG A 200 2.94 14.61 -13.77
CA ARG A 200 3.83 15.68 -14.25
C ARG A 200 4.55 16.35 -13.07
N LEU A 201 5.39 15.56 -12.41
CA LEU A 201 6.05 15.97 -11.16
C LEU A 201 7.06 17.11 -11.34
N GLU A 202 7.75 17.15 -12.48
CA GLU A 202 8.70 18.23 -12.84
C GLU A 202 8.01 19.60 -12.94
N ASP A 203 6.83 19.66 -13.57
CA ASP A 203 6.03 20.89 -13.64
C ASP A 203 5.50 21.31 -12.25
N ALA A 204 5.08 20.34 -11.42
CA ALA A 204 4.67 20.61 -10.04
C ALA A 204 5.79 21.30 -9.23
N PHE A 205 7.05 20.91 -9.43
CA PHE A 205 8.20 21.58 -8.82
C PHE A 205 8.44 23.00 -9.36
N ILE A 206 8.23 23.23 -10.66
CA ILE A 206 8.34 24.59 -11.24
C ILE A 206 7.28 25.53 -10.63
N ILE A 207 6.05 25.03 -10.43
CA ILE A 207 4.97 25.79 -9.76
C ILE A 207 5.27 26.02 -8.28
N PHE A 208 5.83 25.03 -7.57
CA PHE A 208 6.25 25.17 -6.17
C PHE A 208 7.36 26.22 -5.98
N GLU A 209 8.38 26.22 -6.84
CA GLU A 209 9.44 27.24 -6.80
C GLU A 209 8.95 28.62 -7.25
N LYS A 210 7.94 28.71 -8.13
CA LYS A 210 7.25 29.98 -8.42
C LYS A 210 6.54 30.52 -7.17
N MET A 211 5.84 29.66 -6.42
CA MET A 211 5.12 30.04 -5.19
C MET A 211 6.07 30.55 -4.09
N LYS A 212 7.24 29.89 -3.91
CA LYS A 212 8.31 30.37 -3.02
C LYS A 212 8.85 31.74 -3.45
N LYS A 213 9.06 31.96 -4.75
CA LYS A 213 9.53 33.26 -5.29
C LYS A 213 8.54 34.39 -5.10
N THR A 214 7.24 34.10 -4.99
CA THR A 214 6.21 35.08 -4.57
C THR A 214 6.09 35.22 -3.04
N ALA A 215 7.11 34.79 -2.28
CA ALA A 215 7.20 34.88 -0.83
C ALA A 215 6.06 34.19 -0.04
N MET A 216 5.34 33.25 -0.67
CA MET A 216 4.28 32.48 -0.01
C MET A 216 4.84 31.23 0.66
N ILE A 217 4.49 31.02 1.93
CA ILE A 217 4.86 29.84 2.71
C ILE A 217 3.99 28.66 2.25
N PRO A 218 4.57 27.51 1.83
CA PRO A 218 3.79 26.34 1.46
C PRO A 218 3.05 25.73 2.66
N SER A 219 1.74 25.51 2.53
CA SER A 219 0.96 24.82 3.56
C SER A 219 1.22 23.31 3.58
N GLN A 220 0.92 22.66 4.72
CA GLN A 220 1.19 21.21 4.92
C GLN A 220 0.63 20.31 3.80
N PRO A 221 -0.60 20.53 3.25
CA PRO A 221 -1.10 19.73 2.13
C PRO A 221 -0.27 19.85 0.84
N ILE A 222 0.46 20.95 0.62
CA ILE A 222 1.31 21.13 -0.55
C ILE A 222 2.56 20.25 -0.42
N PHE A 223 3.20 20.27 0.75
CA PHE A 223 4.31 19.36 1.07
C PHE A 223 3.87 17.90 0.95
N ALA A 224 2.76 17.51 1.59
CA ALA A 224 2.24 16.13 1.54
C ALA A 224 1.91 15.68 0.10
N ASN A 225 1.33 16.54 -0.74
CA ASN A 225 1.08 16.24 -2.15
C ASN A 225 2.39 16.03 -2.95
N LEU A 226 3.39 16.90 -2.77
CA LEU A 226 4.69 16.77 -3.44
C LEU A 226 5.46 15.53 -2.99
N ILE A 227 5.49 15.23 -1.69
CA ILE A 227 6.06 14.00 -1.15
C ILE A 227 5.32 12.79 -1.74
N SER A 228 3.99 12.76 -1.70
CA SER A 228 3.19 11.67 -2.28
C SER A 228 3.46 11.47 -3.77
N GLY A 229 3.62 12.56 -4.53
CA GLY A 229 4.04 12.54 -5.93
C GLY A 229 5.43 11.95 -6.15
N CYS A 230 6.42 12.36 -5.35
CA CYS A 230 7.77 11.82 -5.39
C CYS A 230 7.80 10.31 -5.08
N LEU A 231 7.05 9.87 -4.06
CA LEU A 231 6.96 8.45 -3.68
C LEU A 231 6.25 7.60 -4.74
N LYS A 232 5.21 8.13 -5.39
CA LYS A 232 4.53 7.48 -6.53
C LYS A 232 5.41 7.39 -7.77
N ALA A 233 6.31 8.35 -7.97
CA ALA A 233 7.34 8.35 -9.02
C ALA A 233 8.65 7.65 -8.62
N ASP A 234 8.70 7.03 -7.43
CA ASP A 234 9.87 6.40 -6.79
C ASP A 234 11.12 7.30 -6.61
N LYS A 235 10.95 8.63 -6.75
CA LYS A 235 11.99 9.65 -6.57
C LYS A 235 12.21 9.99 -5.09
N VAL A 236 12.48 8.97 -4.27
CA VAL A 236 12.53 9.08 -2.80
C VAL A 236 13.59 10.08 -2.29
N GLY A 237 14.70 10.30 -2.99
CA GLY A 237 15.65 11.37 -2.65
C GLY A 237 14.98 12.75 -2.58
N LYS A 238 14.17 13.10 -3.58
CA LYS A 238 13.37 14.33 -3.61
C LYS A 238 12.25 14.35 -2.56
N ALA A 239 11.73 13.18 -2.17
CA ALA A 239 10.77 13.10 -1.07
C ALA A 239 11.41 13.51 0.26
N TRP A 240 12.64 13.07 0.53
CA TRP A 240 13.43 13.52 1.69
C TRP A 240 13.79 15.00 1.61
N GLU A 241 14.31 15.50 0.47
CA GLU A 241 14.61 16.93 0.27
C GLU A 241 13.40 17.83 0.62
N ILE A 242 12.19 17.41 0.25
CA ILE A 242 10.95 18.16 0.51
C ILE A 242 10.44 17.97 1.95
N PHE A 243 10.64 16.80 2.57
CA PHE A 243 10.32 16.56 3.97
C PHE A 243 11.25 17.32 4.93
N ASP A 244 12.55 17.37 4.65
CA ASP A 244 13.49 18.20 5.41
C ASP A 244 13.27 19.70 5.13
N SER A 245 12.87 20.09 3.92
CA SER A 245 12.37 21.45 3.65
C SER A 245 11.07 21.79 4.40
N MET A 246 10.27 20.81 4.82
CA MET A 246 9.08 21.00 5.64
C MET A 246 9.44 21.17 7.13
N ARG A 247 10.35 20.33 7.63
CA ARG A 247 10.98 20.41 8.97
C ARG A 247 11.67 21.74 9.24
N LEU A 248 12.22 22.38 8.21
CA LEU A 248 12.83 23.72 8.30
C LEU A 248 11.85 24.88 8.05
N SER A 249 10.56 24.59 7.80
CA SER A 249 9.54 25.62 7.52
C SER A 249 8.72 25.99 8.76
N PHE A 250 7.96 27.08 8.67
CA PHE A 250 6.96 27.44 9.68
C PHE A 250 5.84 26.40 9.80
N HIS A 251 5.56 25.65 8.73
CA HIS A 251 4.56 24.60 8.69
C HIS A 251 5.22 23.22 8.86
N GLN A 252 5.51 22.92 10.13
CA GLN A 252 6.13 21.67 10.57
C GLN A 252 5.37 20.41 10.08
N PRO A 253 6.06 19.25 9.94
CA PRO A 253 5.42 18.01 9.52
C PRO A 253 4.29 17.59 10.46
N ASP A 254 3.21 17.09 9.86
CA ASP A 254 2.11 16.44 10.56
C ASP A 254 2.28 14.92 10.60
N GLU A 255 1.40 14.25 11.36
CA GLU A 255 1.33 12.79 11.46
C GLU A 255 1.18 12.12 10.08
N VAL A 256 0.43 12.75 9.16
CA VAL A 256 0.24 12.28 7.78
C VAL A 256 1.56 12.31 7.00
N SER A 257 2.33 13.39 7.10
CA SER A 257 3.64 13.52 6.44
C SER A 257 4.66 12.52 6.99
N PHE A 258 4.67 12.29 8.31
CA PHE A 258 5.50 11.24 8.93
C PHE A 258 5.07 9.84 8.47
N THR A 259 3.79 9.49 8.56
CA THR A 259 3.26 8.18 8.13
C THR A 259 3.51 7.91 6.64
N LEU A 260 3.47 8.95 5.80
CA LEU A 260 3.80 8.87 4.37
C LEU A 260 5.29 8.54 4.12
N MET A 261 6.20 9.13 4.89
CA MET A 261 7.65 8.84 4.83
C MET A 261 8.00 7.48 5.46
N LEU A 262 7.31 7.08 6.54
CA LEU A 262 7.41 5.75 7.13
C LEU A 262 6.99 4.67 6.13
N HIS A 263 5.87 4.88 5.41
CA HIS A 263 5.41 3.96 4.37
C HIS A 263 6.42 3.84 3.21
N ALA A 264 7.13 4.92 2.87
CA ALA A 264 8.23 4.88 1.90
C ALA A 264 9.39 3.97 2.36
N CYS A 265 9.82 4.14 3.61
CA CYS A 265 10.89 3.33 4.21
C CYS A 265 10.47 1.86 4.32
N ALA A 266 9.25 1.60 4.79
CA ALA A 266 8.65 0.26 4.92
C ALA A 266 8.47 -0.45 3.57
N LYS A 267 8.18 0.28 2.49
CA LYS A 267 8.14 -0.27 1.12
C LYS A 267 9.53 -0.70 0.63
N ARG A 268 10.59 0.04 1.01
CA ARG A 268 11.98 -0.21 0.59
C ARG A 268 12.78 -1.14 1.50
N GLY A 269 12.28 -1.45 2.71
CA GLY A 269 13.00 -2.24 3.70
C GLY A 269 14.04 -1.44 4.50
N GLU A 270 13.97 -0.10 4.45
CA GLU A 270 14.86 0.83 5.17
C GLU A 270 14.41 0.96 6.65
N VAL A 271 14.34 -0.18 7.36
CA VAL A 271 13.75 -0.30 8.71
C VAL A 271 14.40 0.64 9.72
N GLU A 272 15.73 0.78 9.69
CA GLU A 272 16.49 1.68 10.57
C GLU A 272 16.02 3.14 10.44
N LYS A 273 15.75 3.62 9.22
CA LYS A 273 15.20 4.97 9.01
C LYS A 273 13.75 5.08 9.46
N ALA A 274 12.97 4.00 9.36
CA ALA A 274 11.59 3.99 9.82
C ALA A 274 11.51 4.08 11.35
N LEU A 275 12.37 3.34 12.07
CA LEU A 275 12.47 3.43 13.53
C LEU A 275 12.96 4.82 13.97
N ASN A 276 14.00 5.38 13.33
CA ASN A 276 14.46 6.75 13.61
C ASN A 276 13.37 7.81 13.36
N LEU A 277 12.54 7.65 12.31
CA LEU A 277 11.39 8.53 12.05
C LEU A 277 10.30 8.41 13.13
N PHE A 278 10.08 7.22 13.68
CA PHE A 278 9.13 6.99 14.78
C PHE A 278 9.63 7.64 16.09
N GLU A 279 10.92 7.52 16.41
CA GLU A 279 11.53 8.29 17.50
C GLU A 279 11.45 9.80 17.27
N ASP A 280 11.61 10.26 16.03
CA ASP A 280 11.43 11.68 15.69
C ASP A 280 10.00 12.17 15.94
N MET A 281 8.95 11.37 15.67
CA MET A 281 7.56 11.78 15.95
C MET A 281 7.36 12.21 17.40
N ALA A 282 7.94 11.47 18.36
CA ALA A 282 7.90 11.83 19.78
C ALA A 282 8.60 13.17 20.07
N LYS A 283 9.71 13.48 19.39
CA LYS A 283 10.44 14.76 19.50
C LYS A 283 9.61 15.93 18.96
N TYR A 284 8.78 15.68 17.94
CA TYR A 284 7.81 16.64 17.39
C TYR A 284 6.47 16.67 18.16
N GLN A 285 6.34 15.94 19.27
CA GLN A 285 5.10 15.82 20.07
C GLN A 285 3.90 15.27 19.27
N LEU A 286 4.17 14.48 18.22
CA LEU A 286 3.17 13.81 17.39
C LEU A 286 2.88 12.42 17.96
N TYR A 287 1.61 12.11 18.17
CA TYR A 287 1.17 10.78 18.57
C TYR A 287 1.10 9.85 17.34
N PRO A 288 1.66 8.63 17.41
CA PRO A 288 1.49 7.62 16.36
C PRO A 288 0.06 7.06 16.36
N THR A 289 -0.41 6.64 15.18
CA THR A 289 -1.70 5.94 15.00
C THR A 289 -1.53 4.44 14.77
N ASP A 290 -2.63 3.71 14.76
CA ASP A 290 -2.71 2.31 14.34
C ASP A 290 -2.04 2.08 12.97
N VAL A 291 -2.22 3.01 12.03
CA VAL A 291 -1.57 3.00 10.71
C VAL A 291 -0.05 3.14 10.84
N THR A 292 0.45 4.00 11.75
CA THR A 292 1.88 4.14 12.03
C THR A 292 2.48 2.81 12.52
N PHE A 293 1.86 2.16 13.50
CA PHE A 293 2.30 0.86 14.02
C PHE A 293 2.25 -0.24 12.96
N ASN A 294 1.15 -0.36 12.21
CA ASN A 294 1.02 -1.36 11.15
C ASN A 294 2.09 -1.20 10.05
N VAL A 295 2.46 0.04 9.69
CA VAL A 295 3.55 0.32 8.74
C VAL A 295 4.91 -0.12 9.29
N LEU A 296 5.19 0.15 10.58
CA LEU A 296 6.45 -0.23 11.25
C LEU A 296 6.58 -1.74 11.46
N ILE A 297 5.52 -2.41 11.92
CA ILE A 297 5.48 -3.87 12.10
C ILE A 297 5.68 -4.57 10.74
N ASN A 298 5.09 -4.05 9.66
CA ASN A 298 5.31 -4.52 8.28
C ASN A 298 6.72 -4.23 7.74
N ALA A 299 7.36 -3.14 8.16
CA ALA A 299 8.78 -2.89 7.87
C ALA A 299 9.67 -3.94 8.56
N CYS A 300 9.48 -4.12 9.86
CA CYS A 300 10.27 -5.05 10.68
C CYS A 300 10.08 -6.50 10.24
N ALA A 301 8.84 -6.97 10.04
CA ALA A 301 8.52 -8.34 9.63
C ALA A 301 9.17 -8.79 8.30
N LYS A 302 9.61 -7.87 7.44
CA LYS A 302 10.34 -8.16 6.20
C LYS A 302 11.79 -8.57 6.44
N ARG A 303 12.43 -8.12 7.52
CA ARG A 303 13.82 -8.46 7.89
C ARG A 303 13.83 -9.45 9.07
N PRO A 304 14.53 -10.59 8.97
CA PRO A 304 14.58 -11.55 10.07
C PRO A 304 15.31 -10.99 11.31
N ASP A 305 16.18 -9.99 11.09
CA ASP A 305 16.95 -9.29 12.13
C ASP A 305 16.02 -8.58 13.13
N TYR A 306 15.01 -7.85 12.63
CA TYR A 306 14.10 -6.99 13.41
C TYR A 306 12.85 -7.73 13.92
N TYR A 307 12.95 -9.05 14.14
CA TYR A 307 11.83 -9.87 14.60
C TYR A 307 11.38 -9.46 16.01
N THR A 308 12.32 -9.24 16.92
CA THR A 308 12.06 -8.91 18.33
C THR A 308 11.37 -7.56 18.46
N GLU A 309 11.78 -6.62 17.62
CA GLU A 309 11.30 -5.25 17.49
C GLU A 309 9.87 -5.24 16.91
N ALA A 310 9.55 -6.14 15.97
CA ALA A 310 8.19 -6.30 15.45
C ALA A 310 7.18 -6.72 16.54
N PHE A 311 7.59 -7.55 17.51
CA PHE A 311 6.75 -7.91 18.66
C PHE A 311 6.74 -6.81 19.72
N SER A 312 7.89 -6.18 20.03
CA SER A 312 7.90 -5.03 20.97
C SER A 312 7.04 -3.87 20.47
N LEU A 313 6.92 -3.66 19.15
CA LEU A 313 5.99 -2.69 18.57
C LEU A 313 4.51 -3.09 18.72
N LEU A 314 4.19 -4.39 18.73
CA LEU A 314 2.85 -4.88 19.09
C LEU A 314 2.56 -4.61 20.57
N ASP A 315 3.49 -4.97 21.46
CA ASP A 315 3.37 -4.76 22.90
C ASP A 315 3.17 -3.27 23.20
N GLN A 316 3.97 -2.39 22.58
CA GLN A 316 3.81 -0.93 22.69
C GLN A 316 2.46 -0.43 22.14
N MET A 317 2.01 -0.94 20.98
CA MET A 317 0.71 -0.60 20.38
C MET A 317 -0.45 -0.91 21.34
N GLN A 318 -0.38 -2.04 22.05
CA GLN A 318 -1.40 -2.50 22.98
C GLN A 318 -1.30 -1.83 24.37
N GLU A 319 -0.13 -1.85 25.00
CA GLU A 319 0.05 -1.43 26.40
C GLU A 319 0.19 0.10 26.56
N ASN A 320 0.98 0.75 25.70
CA ASN A 320 1.28 2.19 25.84
C ASN A 320 0.24 3.09 25.15
N TYR A 321 -0.36 2.62 24.06
CA TYR A 321 -1.28 3.42 23.23
C TYR A 321 -2.73 2.88 23.19
N GLY A 322 -2.98 1.67 23.70
CA GLY A 322 -4.33 1.09 23.77
C GLY A 322 -4.97 0.74 22.43
N PHE A 323 -4.20 0.75 21.33
CA PHE A 323 -4.71 0.37 20.02
C PHE A 323 -4.91 -1.16 19.94
N GLN A 324 -6.07 -1.59 19.46
CA GLN A 324 -6.31 -3.01 19.22
C GLN A 324 -5.58 -3.44 17.93
N PRO A 325 -4.74 -4.49 17.96
CA PRO A 325 -4.09 -5.01 16.77
C PRO A 325 -5.14 -5.50 15.78
N ASP A 326 -4.96 -5.17 14.51
CA ASP A 326 -5.89 -5.60 13.48
C ASP A 326 -5.45 -6.93 12.86
N LYS A 327 -6.32 -7.46 12.00
CA LYS A 327 -6.06 -8.69 11.27
C LYS A 327 -4.85 -8.58 10.33
N ILE A 328 -4.52 -7.37 9.83
CA ILE A 328 -3.29 -7.11 9.07
C ILE A 328 -2.07 -7.18 9.98
N THR A 329 -2.12 -6.67 11.22
CA THR A 329 -1.04 -6.80 12.21
C THR A 329 -0.67 -8.26 12.45
N PHE A 330 -1.64 -9.11 12.80
CA PHE A 330 -1.38 -10.53 13.09
C PHE A 330 -0.93 -11.31 11.84
N ASN A 331 -1.58 -11.10 10.69
CA ASN A 331 -1.13 -11.73 9.44
C ASN A 331 0.30 -11.32 9.06
N THR A 332 0.70 -10.07 9.34
CA THR A 332 2.07 -9.57 9.13
C THR A 332 3.07 -10.25 10.06
N LEU A 333 2.77 -10.33 11.35
CA LEU A 333 3.62 -11.02 12.35
C LEU A 333 3.77 -12.52 12.06
N LEU A 334 2.72 -13.18 11.55
CA LEU A 334 2.83 -14.57 11.09
C LEU A 334 3.82 -14.73 9.91
N THR A 335 4.01 -13.72 9.05
CA THR A 335 5.11 -13.78 8.05
C THR A 335 6.49 -13.65 8.68
N ALA A 336 6.64 -12.92 9.78
CA ALA A 336 7.89 -12.84 10.54
C ALA A 336 8.20 -14.18 11.22
N CYS A 337 7.20 -14.82 11.84
CA CYS A 337 7.31 -16.16 12.42
C CYS A 337 7.71 -17.21 11.37
N ALA A 338 7.11 -17.18 10.18
CA ALA A 338 7.48 -18.08 9.07
C ALA A 338 8.94 -17.89 8.61
N ARG A 339 9.47 -16.65 8.63
CA ARG A 339 10.87 -16.35 8.29
C ARG A 339 11.85 -16.83 9.39
N LYS A 340 11.54 -16.54 10.66
CA LYS A 340 12.39 -16.92 11.82
C LYS A 340 12.26 -18.40 12.21
N LYS A 341 11.21 -19.09 11.71
CA LYS A 341 10.84 -20.47 12.04
C LYS A 341 10.33 -20.65 13.47
N ASP A 342 9.75 -19.60 14.03
CA ASP A 342 9.17 -19.62 15.37
C ASP A 342 7.73 -20.14 15.30
N LEU A 343 7.54 -21.40 15.69
CA LEU A 343 6.23 -22.04 15.72
C LEU A 343 5.48 -21.80 17.05
N GLY A 344 6.16 -21.34 18.11
CA GLY A 344 5.50 -21.01 19.38
C GLY A 344 4.62 -19.78 19.20
N GLN A 345 5.27 -18.66 18.86
CA GLN A 345 4.62 -17.37 18.64
C GLN A 345 3.53 -17.43 17.56
N ALA A 346 3.71 -18.24 16.51
CA ALA A 346 2.68 -18.46 15.49
C ALA A 346 1.40 -19.15 16.01
N ARG A 347 1.52 -20.05 17.00
CA ARG A 347 0.38 -20.75 17.63
C ARG A 347 -0.29 -19.90 18.69
N ASP A 348 0.46 -19.04 19.35
CA ASP A 348 -0.08 -18.09 20.33
C ASP A 348 -0.84 -16.95 19.63
N ILE A 349 -0.35 -16.44 18.48
CA ILE A 349 -1.11 -15.53 17.60
C ILE A 349 -2.39 -16.19 17.08
N LEU A 350 -2.35 -17.46 16.63
CA LEU A 350 -3.59 -18.13 16.23
C LEU A 350 -4.56 -18.25 17.42
N ARG A 351 -4.07 -18.47 18.65
CA ARG A 351 -4.92 -18.54 19.84
C ARG A 351 -5.58 -17.20 20.17
N THR A 352 -4.89 -16.06 20.06
CA THR A 352 -5.52 -14.76 20.34
C THR A 352 -6.63 -14.46 19.32
N MET A 353 -6.40 -14.73 18.03
CA MET A 353 -7.43 -14.62 16.98
C MET A 353 -8.60 -15.59 17.19
N TRP A 354 -8.34 -16.83 17.61
CA TRP A 354 -9.36 -17.85 17.85
C TRP A 354 -10.24 -17.51 19.07
N VAL A 355 -9.65 -17.02 20.16
CA VAL A 355 -10.38 -16.60 21.38
C VAL A 355 -11.21 -15.33 21.14
N ASP A 356 -10.84 -14.47 20.19
CA ASP A 356 -11.71 -13.38 19.74
C ASP A 356 -12.88 -13.89 18.90
N PHE A 357 -12.61 -14.80 17.95
CA PHE A 357 -13.64 -15.43 17.11
C PHE A 357 -14.68 -16.19 17.93
N GLU A 358 -14.30 -16.91 19.00
CA GLU A 358 -15.24 -17.60 19.89
C GLU A 358 -16.13 -16.64 20.71
N LYS A 359 -15.66 -15.40 20.98
CA LYS A 359 -16.43 -14.38 21.72
C LYS A 359 -17.36 -13.58 20.81
N ASN A 360 -16.88 -13.19 19.63
CA ASN A 360 -17.53 -12.23 18.75
C ASN A 360 -18.21 -12.91 17.53
N GLY A 361 -17.94 -14.20 17.29
CA GLY A 361 -18.50 -14.97 16.19
C GLY A 361 -18.28 -14.30 14.83
N SER A 362 -19.34 -14.25 14.03
CA SER A 362 -19.36 -13.58 12.71
C SER A 362 -19.15 -12.07 12.75
N GLN A 363 -19.07 -11.44 13.93
CA GLN A 363 -18.70 -10.02 14.10
C GLN A 363 -17.24 -9.83 14.52
N SER A 364 -16.44 -10.90 14.68
CA SER A 364 -15.01 -10.80 14.97
C SER A 364 -14.26 -10.13 13.81
N LEU A 365 -13.67 -8.97 14.10
CA LEU A 365 -12.73 -8.28 13.19
C LEU A 365 -11.42 -9.06 13.02
N LEU A 366 -11.18 -10.06 13.87
CA LEU A 366 -9.97 -10.90 13.92
C LEU A 366 -10.17 -12.32 13.36
N ALA A 367 -11.31 -12.59 12.72
CA ALA A 367 -11.60 -13.89 12.11
C ALA A 367 -10.45 -14.38 11.18
N PRO A 368 -9.81 -15.54 11.48
CA PRO A 368 -8.72 -16.10 10.67
C PRO A 368 -9.11 -16.30 9.21
N ASP A 369 -8.20 -15.97 8.27
CA ASP A 369 -8.46 -16.10 6.84
C ASP A 369 -7.44 -16.94 6.07
N ASN A 370 -7.68 -17.03 4.76
CA ASN A 370 -6.81 -17.68 3.78
C ASN A 370 -5.33 -17.29 3.98
N GLN A 371 -5.03 -16.02 4.30
CA GLN A 371 -3.67 -15.54 4.50
C GLN A 371 -3.14 -15.93 5.90
N THR A 372 -3.96 -15.89 6.95
CA THR A 372 -3.64 -16.40 8.29
C THR A 372 -3.19 -17.86 8.21
N PHE A 373 -4.02 -18.72 7.62
CA PHE A 373 -3.71 -20.15 7.49
C PHE A 373 -2.57 -20.42 6.49
N THR A 374 -2.42 -19.63 5.42
CA THR A 374 -1.27 -19.74 4.50
C THR A 374 0.04 -19.43 5.22
N ASN A 375 0.11 -18.31 5.95
CA ASN A 375 1.30 -17.93 6.72
C ASN A 375 1.61 -18.93 7.83
N LEU A 376 0.58 -19.48 8.47
CA LEU A 376 0.72 -20.52 9.50
C LEU A 376 1.24 -21.85 8.91
N PHE A 377 0.74 -22.31 7.77
CA PHE A 377 1.30 -23.49 7.11
C PHE A 377 2.74 -23.26 6.64
N TRP A 378 3.11 -22.04 6.22
CA TRP A 378 4.51 -21.67 6.01
C TRP A 378 5.34 -21.74 7.31
N CYS A 379 4.80 -21.36 8.47
CA CYS A 379 5.46 -21.56 9.76
C CYS A 379 5.73 -23.06 10.01
N TYR A 380 4.70 -23.92 9.94
CA TYR A 380 4.86 -25.37 10.12
C TYR A 380 5.80 -26.01 9.07
N ALA A 381 5.84 -25.52 7.83
CA ALA A 381 6.73 -26.00 6.77
C ALA A 381 8.19 -25.59 6.99
N SER A 382 8.39 -24.38 7.53
CA SER A 382 9.72 -23.88 7.87
C SER A 382 10.30 -24.54 9.14
N TYR A 383 9.42 -24.98 10.05
CA TYR A 383 9.75 -25.56 11.35
C TYR A 383 10.29 -26.99 11.21
N ILE A 384 11.55 -27.15 11.62
CA ILE A 384 12.20 -28.46 11.76
C ILE A 384 12.23 -28.79 13.27
N PRO A 385 11.51 -29.85 13.72
CA PRO A 385 11.54 -30.25 15.13
C PRO A 385 12.96 -30.50 15.62
N LYS A 386 13.40 -29.77 16.64
CA LYS A 386 14.68 -30.00 17.32
C LYS A 386 14.55 -31.29 18.14
N GLY A 387 15.35 -32.30 17.84
CA GLY A 387 15.34 -33.57 18.57
C GLY A 387 15.80 -33.37 20.02
N ASN A 388 14.93 -33.68 20.97
CA ASN A 388 15.16 -33.75 22.43
C ASN A 388 16.23 -32.80 23.01
N VAL A 389 15.83 -31.57 23.32
CA VAL A 389 16.42 -30.90 24.48
C VAL A 389 15.75 -31.51 25.72
N GLN A 390 16.52 -32.16 26.59
CA GLN A 390 15.98 -32.75 27.83
C GLN A 390 15.68 -31.67 28.89
N GLY A 391 14.56 -30.97 28.72
CA GLY A 391 14.00 -30.04 29.70
C GLY A 391 12.93 -30.70 30.56
N LYS A 392 13.33 -31.29 31.69
CA LYS A 392 12.50 -31.81 32.82
C LYS A 392 11.04 -32.20 32.49
N THR A 393 10.82 -33.48 32.19
CA THR A 393 9.49 -34.08 32.19
C THR A 393 8.88 -34.16 33.60
N THR A 394 7.85 -33.36 33.88
CA THR A 394 6.81 -33.75 34.85
C THR A 394 5.75 -34.56 34.10
N ALA A 395 5.82 -35.89 34.21
CA ALA A 395 4.94 -36.79 33.48
C ALA A 395 3.56 -36.88 34.12
N THR A 396 2.55 -36.26 33.48
CA THR A 396 1.13 -36.58 33.70
C THR A 396 0.62 -37.34 32.49
N ASN A 397 0.27 -38.62 32.67
CA ASN A 397 -0.31 -39.44 31.61
C ASN A 397 -1.75 -39.00 31.33
N SER A 398 -1.98 -38.37 30.18
CA SER A 398 -3.31 -38.19 29.60
C SER A 398 -3.30 -38.66 28.15
N SER A 399 -3.22 -39.98 27.97
CA SER A 399 -3.53 -40.62 26.70
C SER A 399 -5.04 -40.63 26.50
N ASP A 400 -5.59 -39.54 25.97
CA ASP A 400 -6.88 -39.56 25.29
C ASP A 400 -7.00 -38.42 24.28
N ILE A 401 -7.73 -38.68 23.20
CA ILE A 401 -8.23 -37.63 22.28
C ILE A 401 -9.69 -37.41 22.69
N SER A 402 -9.88 -36.75 23.84
CA SER A 402 -11.19 -36.47 24.42
C SER A 402 -11.95 -35.46 23.56
N THR A 403 -13.22 -35.73 23.29
CA THR A 403 -14.00 -35.12 22.20
C THR A 403 -14.69 -33.81 22.57
N GLU A 404 -13.95 -32.85 23.14
CA GLU A 404 -14.47 -31.51 23.44
C GLU A 404 -13.58 -30.42 22.85
N VAL A 405 -14.20 -29.27 22.56
CA VAL A 405 -13.63 -28.17 21.76
C VAL A 405 -12.48 -27.51 22.51
N GLN A 406 -11.25 -27.93 22.25
CA GLN A 406 -10.05 -27.36 22.86
C GLN A 406 -8.97 -27.00 21.84
N LEU A 407 -8.26 -25.93 22.18
CA LEU A 407 -7.19 -25.29 21.42
C LEU A 407 -5.97 -26.20 21.17
N LEU A 408 -5.12 -25.75 20.24
CA LEU A 408 -3.83 -26.37 19.95
C LEU A 408 -3.03 -26.63 21.26
N PRO A 409 -2.57 -27.87 21.52
CA PRO A 409 -1.91 -28.22 22.78
C PRO A 409 -0.70 -27.34 23.08
N TRP A 410 -0.52 -26.93 24.34
CA TRP A 410 0.57 -26.02 24.74
C TRP A 410 1.97 -26.57 24.37
N GLU A 411 2.16 -27.90 24.36
CA GLU A 411 3.37 -28.52 23.79
C GLU A 411 3.54 -28.18 22.30
N ILE A 412 4.69 -27.59 21.94
CA ILE A 412 5.12 -27.48 20.54
C ILE A 412 5.48 -28.90 20.01
N PRO A 413 5.11 -29.27 18.76
CA PRO A 413 5.44 -30.57 18.19
C PRO A 413 6.93 -30.97 18.18
N ASN A 414 7.29 -31.88 19.08
CA ASN A 414 8.63 -32.46 19.19
C ASN A 414 8.96 -33.54 18.12
N LYS A 415 8.03 -33.89 17.22
CA LYS A 415 8.23 -34.88 16.14
C LYS A 415 7.53 -34.46 14.86
N ARG A 416 8.13 -34.76 13.69
CA ARG A 416 7.58 -34.46 12.36
C ARG A 416 6.14 -34.97 12.18
N ASN A 417 5.85 -36.17 12.67
CA ASN A 417 4.50 -36.76 12.57
C ASN A 417 3.48 -36.09 13.53
N LYS A 418 3.91 -35.41 14.61
CA LYS A 418 3.02 -34.54 15.40
C LYS A 418 2.68 -33.27 14.59
N VAL A 419 3.70 -32.60 14.01
CA VAL A 419 3.53 -31.42 13.13
C VAL A 419 2.51 -31.69 12.02
N VAL A 420 2.68 -32.80 11.30
CA VAL A 420 1.79 -33.18 10.19
C VAL A 420 0.36 -33.44 10.65
N LYS A 421 0.15 -34.13 11.78
CA LYS A 421 -1.19 -34.39 12.33
C LYS A 421 -1.89 -33.11 12.78
N GLU A 422 -1.17 -32.19 13.42
CA GLU A 422 -1.71 -30.91 13.86
C GLU A 422 -2.13 -30.03 12.68
N ALA A 423 -1.30 -29.98 11.62
CA ALA A 423 -1.64 -29.26 10.40
C ALA A 423 -2.77 -29.93 9.59
N GLN A 424 -2.89 -31.27 9.63
CA GLN A 424 -4.05 -31.99 9.09
C GLN A 424 -5.34 -31.64 9.86
N TRP A 425 -5.27 -31.56 11.19
CA TRP A 425 -6.39 -31.10 12.02
C TRP A 425 -6.77 -29.66 11.69
N LEU A 426 -5.81 -28.73 11.65
CA LEU A 426 -6.03 -27.34 11.23
C LEU A 426 -6.65 -27.24 9.83
N PHE A 427 -6.19 -28.04 8.86
CA PHE A 427 -6.78 -28.08 7.52
C PHE A 427 -8.26 -28.49 7.57
N ASN A 428 -8.63 -29.43 8.44
CA ASN A 428 -10.01 -29.87 8.61
C ASN A 428 -10.89 -28.84 9.35
N GLN A 429 -10.31 -27.84 10.03
CA GLN A 429 -11.05 -26.73 10.64
C GLN A 429 -11.33 -25.58 9.66
N LEU A 430 -10.66 -25.50 8.51
CA LEU A 430 -10.83 -24.42 7.53
C LEU A 430 -12.30 -24.13 7.12
N PRO A 431 -13.18 -25.15 6.92
CA PRO A 431 -14.60 -24.90 6.60
C PRO A 431 -15.35 -24.14 7.70
N ASN A 432 -14.99 -24.33 8.97
CA ASN A 432 -15.67 -23.71 10.11
C ASN A 432 -15.47 -22.19 10.18
N PHE A 433 -14.44 -21.67 9.49
CA PHE A 433 -14.14 -20.25 9.35
C PHE A 433 -14.63 -19.64 8.01
N ASN A 434 -15.38 -20.41 7.20
CA ASN A 434 -15.77 -20.03 5.81
C ASN A 434 -14.58 -19.64 4.91
N VAL A 435 -13.38 -20.19 5.19
CA VAL A 435 -12.15 -19.91 4.44
C VAL A 435 -12.24 -20.53 3.04
N GLN A 436 -12.22 -19.68 2.01
CA GLN A 436 -12.21 -20.14 0.62
C GLN A 436 -10.86 -20.80 0.28
N MET A 437 -10.90 -21.96 -0.39
CA MET A 437 -9.65 -22.64 -0.79
C MET A 437 -8.98 -21.85 -1.92
N THR A 438 -7.77 -21.37 -1.64
CA THR A 438 -6.92 -20.66 -2.60
C THR A 438 -5.70 -21.52 -2.95
N PRO A 439 -5.12 -21.38 -4.16
CA PRO A 439 -3.97 -22.18 -4.55
C PRO A 439 -2.78 -21.93 -3.62
N ALA A 440 -2.49 -20.68 -3.24
CA ALA A 440 -1.46 -20.35 -2.25
C ALA A 440 -1.60 -21.11 -0.90
N LEU A 441 -2.82 -21.31 -0.41
CA LEU A 441 -3.10 -22.07 0.82
C LEU A 441 -2.81 -23.57 0.63
N LEU A 442 -3.22 -24.14 -0.51
CA LEU A 442 -2.91 -25.51 -0.90
C LEU A 442 -1.41 -25.71 -1.18
N THR A 443 -0.72 -24.70 -1.72
CA THR A 443 0.74 -24.69 -1.93
C THR A 443 1.49 -24.70 -0.60
N ALA A 444 1.10 -23.86 0.37
CA ALA A 444 1.73 -23.85 1.70
C ALA A 444 1.50 -25.18 2.43
N TYR A 445 0.30 -25.76 2.31
CA TYR A 445 -0.01 -27.09 2.83
C TYR A 445 0.79 -28.20 2.13
N LEU A 446 0.98 -28.14 0.80
CA LEU A 446 1.84 -29.07 0.05
C LEU A 446 3.32 -28.94 0.48
N ALA A 447 3.85 -27.72 0.54
CA ALA A 447 5.21 -27.41 0.97
C ALA A 447 5.51 -27.94 2.39
N LEU A 448 4.52 -27.92 3.28
CA LEU A 448 4.60 -28.57 4.59
C LEU A 448 4.85 -30.09 4.45
N HIS A 449 4.02 -30.83 3.73
CA HIS A 449 4.20 -32.29 3.58
C HIS A 449 5.53 -32.65 2.92
N ILE A 450 6.00 -31.82 1.97
CA ILE A 450 7.33 -31.94 1.35
C ILE A 450 8.43 -31.76 2.40
N SER A 451 8.41 -30.67 3.19
CA SER A 451 9.43 -30.37 4.21
C SER A 451 9.56 -31.47 5.28
N GLN A 452 8.42 -32.07 5.65
CA GLN A 452 8.36 -33.12 6.66
C GLN A 452 8.68 -34.53 6.09
N LYS A 453 8.85 -34.66 4.77
CA LYS A 453 9.14 -35.90 4.00
C LYS A 453 7.99 -36.91 3.90
N GLN A 454 6.75 -36.45 3.77
CA GLN A 454 5.56 -37.31 3.61
C GLN A 454 5.26 -37.60 2.13
N THR A 455 5.96 -38.58 1.54
CA THR A 455 5.93 -38.84 0.08
C THR A 455 4.55 -39.13 -0.50
N GLY A 456 3.85 -40.15 0.00
CA GLY A 456 2.51 -40.50 -0.48
C GLY A 456 1.51 -39.34 -0.37
N ALA A 457 1.51 -38.64 0.77
CA ALA A 457 0.63 -37.51 1.01
C ALA A 457 0.85 -36.34 0.04
N CYS A 458 2.09 -36.07 -0.39
CA CYS A 458 2.36 -35.01 -1.38
C CYS A 458 1.67 -35.28 -2.72
N ILE A 459 1.70 -36.53 -3.20
CA ILE A 459 1.09 -36.95 -4.47
C ILE A 459 -0.44 -36.92 -4.36
N ASP A 460 -1.00 -37.40 -3.24
CA ASP A 460 -2.44 -37.32 -2.96
C ASP A 460 -2.94 -35.87 -2.89
N ILE A 461 -2.16 -34.94 -2.31
CA ILE A 461 -2.52 -33.51 -2.29
C ILE A 461 -2.47 -32.91 -3.70
N TYR A 462 -1.38 -33.15 -4.44
CA TYR A 462 -1.14 -32.55 -5.75
C TYR A 462 -2.19 -32.94 -6.80
N HIS A 463 -2.69 -34.17 -6.76
CA HIS A 463 -3.79 -34.60 -7.62
C HIS A 463 -5.15 -34.45 -6.93
N LYS A 464 -5.45 -35.23 -5.90
CA LYS A 464 -6.82 -35.32 -5.37
C LYS A 464 -7.33 -34.01 -4.78
N LYS A 465 -6.51 -33.25 -4.03
CA LYS A 465 -7.00 -32.01 -3.38
C LYS A 465 -7.15 -30.83 -4.35
N PHE A 466 -6.19 -30.57 -5.23
CA PHE A 466 -6.32 -29.46 -6.20
C PHE A 466 -7.54 -29.67 -7.10
N ASP A 467 -7.69 -30.90 -7.61
CA ASP A 467 -8.77 -31.24 -8.53
C ASP A 467 -10.14 -31.28 -7.79
N GLN A 468 -10.19 -31.75 -6.53
CA GLN A 468 -11.41 -31.73 -5.68
C GLN A 468 -11.93 -30.32 -5.41
N PHE A 469 -11.05 -29.33 -5.21
CA PHE A 469 -11.47 -27.95 -4.96
C PHE A 469 -11.64 -27.13 -6.25
N GLY A 470 -11.37 -27.70 -7.43
CA GLY A 470 -11.46 -27.00 -8.71
C GLY A 470 -10.41 -25.88 -8.87
N VAL A 471 -9.32 -25.94 -8.11
CA VAL A 471 -8.33 -24.86 -8.01
C VAL A 471 -7.19 -25.10 -9.01
N GLN A 472 -6.93 -24.11 -9.87
CA GLN A 472 -5.79 -24.15 -10.80
C GLN A 472 -4.44 -24.15 -10.05
N LYS A 473 -3.42 -24.75 -10.66
CA LYS A 473 -2.12 -25.01 -10.01
C LYS A 473 -1.15 -23.84 -10.28
N ASP A 474 -0.95 -22.97 -9.29
CA ASP A 474 -0.01 -21.85 -9.39
C ASP A 474 1.42 -22.28 -9.79
N ALA A 475 2.17 -21.39 -10.43
CA ALA A 475 3.61 -21.56 -10.70
C ALA A 475 4.43 -21.91 -9.43
N PHE A 476 4.04 -21.39 -8.26
CA PHE A 476 4.64 -21.79 -6.98
C PHE A 476 4.33 -23.25 -6.59
N THR A 477 3.12 -23.74 -6.84
CA THR A 477 2.74 -25.16 -6.62
C THR A 477 3.63 -26.08 -7.44
N LEU A 478 3.75 -25.76 -8.73
CA LEU A 478 4.56 -26.50 -9.70
C LEU A 478 6.04 -26.49 -9.29
N TYR A 479 6.57 -25.34 -8.87
CA TYR A 479 7.95 -25.21 -8.41
C TYR A 479 8.24 -26.06 -7.16
N HIS A 480 7.34 -26.06 -6.16
CA HIS A 480 7.52 -26.90 -4.98
C HIS A 480 7.34 -28.39 -5.26
N MET A 481 6.43 -28.79 -6.15
CA MET A 481 6.31 -30.20 -6.57
C MET A 481 7.56 -30.65 -7.36
N LEU A 482 8.18 -29.76 -8.13
CA LEU A 482 9.45 -30.04 -8.81
C LEU A 482 10.63 -30.14 -7.81
N GLN A 483 10.65 -29.34 -6.74
CA GLN A 483 11.59 -29.52 -5.62
C GLN A 483 11.41 -30.88 -4.92
N TYR A 484 10.18 -31.34 -4.76
CA TYR A 484 9.89 -32.68 -4.25
C TYR A 484 10.47 -33.77 -5.17
N CYS A 485 10.29 -33.64 -6.49
CA CYS A 485 10.87 -34.57 -7.47
C CYS A 485 12.42 -34.55 -7.42
N TYR A 486 13.04 -33.38 -7.26
CA TYR A 486 14.51 -33.23 -7.09
C TYR A 486 15.06 -34.01 -5.90
N HIS A 487 14.38 -33.93 -4.75
CA HIS A 487 14.81 -34.62 -3.54
C HIS A 487 14.64 -36.14 -3.64
N ASN A 488 13.54 -36.61 -4.24
CA ASN A 488 13.21 -38.04 -4.33
C ASN A 488 13.76 -38.76 -5.57
N LYS A 489 14.31 -38.02 -6.56
CA LYS A 489 14.74 -38.53 -7.87
C LYS A 489 13.60 -39.16 -8.70
N ASP A 490 12.40 -38.61 -8.64
CA ASP A 490 11.28 -39.08 -9.48
C ASP A 490 11.24 -38.33 -10.81
N GLY A 491 11.81 -38.93 -11.85
CA GLY A 491 11.84 -38.36 -13.19
C GLY A 491 10.49 -38.43 -13.92
N LYS A 492 9.61 -39.38 -13.55
CA LYS A 492 8.28 -39.50 -14.17
C LYS A 492 7.33 -38.42 -13.65
N MET A 493 7.33 -38.20 -12.33
CA MET A 493 6.57 -37.09 -11.75
C MET A 493 7.15 -35.73 -12.14
N ALA A 494 8.47 -35.60 -12.30
CA ALA A 494 9.08 -34.37 -12.80
C ALA A 494 8.57 -33.99 -14.21
N TRP A 495 8.46 -34.96 -15.13
CA TRP A 495 7.89 -34.73 -16.47
C TRP A 495 6.42 -34.30 -16.40
N LYS A 496 5.58 -34.96 -15.60
CA LYS A 496 4.17 -34.57 -15.45
C LYS A 496 4.01 -33.15 -14.90
N VAL A 497 4.80 -32.77 -13.89
CA VAL A 497 4.82 -31.40 -13.34
C VAL A 497 5.34 -30.38 -14.38
N TRP A 498 6.20 -30.80 -15.30
CA TRP A 498 6.67 -29.96 -16.40
C TRP A 498 5.60 -29.79 -17.51
N GLU A 499 4.82 -30.83 -17.80
CA GLU A 499 3.64 -30.77 -18.69
C GLU A 499 2.57 -29.82 -18.11
N ASP A 500 2.15 -30.04 -16.85
CA ASP A 500 1.24 -29.15 -16.09
C ASP A 500 1.71 -27.67 -16.11
N TYR A 501 3.03 -27.44 -16.13
CA TYR A 501 3.65 -26.11 -16.20
C TYR A 501 3.68 -25.49 -17.60
N GLN A 502 3.82 -26.29 -18.66
CA GLN A 502 3.77 -25.79 -20.04
C GLN A 502 2.34 -25.37 -20.41
N ASP A 503 1.33 -26.16 -20.00
CA ASP A 503 -0.09 -25.82 -20.15
C ASP A 503 -0.42 -24.47 -19.46
N PHE A 504 0.09 -24.26 -18.25
CA PHE A 504 -0.03 -22.99 -17.52
C PHE A 504 0.62 -21.80 -18.28
N LEU A 505 1.76 -22.02 -18.94
CA LEU A 505 2.40 -20.98 -19.78
C LEU A 505 1.66 -20.73 -21.11
N GLU A 506 0.89 -21.69 -21.61
CA GLU A 506 0.13 -21.55 -22.86
C GLU A 506 -1.22 -20.85 -22.63
N ALA A 507 -1.93 -21.21 -21.56
CA ALA A 507 -3.16 -20.52 -21.15
C ALA A 507 -2.97 -18.99 -21.04
N ARG A 508 -1.89 -18.53 -20.37
CA ARG A 508 -1.58 -17.09 -20.23
C ARG A 508 -1.32 -16.39 -21.57
N ARG A 509 -0.64 -17.07 -22.51
CA ARG A 509 -0.35 -16.51 -23.84
C ARG A 509 -1.61 -16.39 -24.70
N SER A 510 -2.60 -17.27 -24.51
CA SER A 510 -3.91 -17.12 -25.14
C SER A 510 -4.69 -15.90 -24.64
N GLU A 511 -4.51 -15.47 -23.38
CA GLU A 511 -5.12 -14.25 -22.85
C GLU A 511 -4.47 -12.97 -23.38
N GLU A 512 -3.14 -12.96 -23.57
CA GLU A 512 -2.39 -11.82 -24.12
C GLU A 512 -2.79 -11.46 -25.56
N ILE A 513 -3.11 -12.48 -26.38
CA ILE A 513 -3.51 -12.29 -27.79
C ILE A 513 -4.88 -11.60 -27.90
N ASN A 514 -5.74 -11.74 -26.89
CA ASN A 514 -7.09 -11.16 -26.84
C ASN A 514 -7.15 -9.72 -26.28
N ALA A 515 -6.04 -8.96 -26.32
CA ALA A 515 -5.96 -7.56 -25.88
C ALA A 515 -5.89 -6.59 -27.08
N GLY A 516 -7.04 -6.06 -27.50
CA GLY A 516 -7.21 -5.39 -28.79
C GLY A 516 -6.58 -3.99 -28.94
N THR A 517 -6.59 -3.13 -27.92
CA THR A 517 -6.09 -1.75 -28.04
C THR A 517 -4.82 -1.46 -27.24
N ILE A 518 -4.05 -0.46 -27.65
CA ILE A 518 -2.78 -0.06 -26.99
C ILE A 518 -2.99 0.48 -25.57
N VAL A 519 -4.16 1.08 -25.28
CA VAL A 519 -4.50 1.60 -23.94
C VAL A 519 -4.89 0.46 -23.01
N GLU A 520 -5.76 -0.45 -23.46
CA GLU A 520 -6.04 -1.70 -22.74
C GLU A 520 -4.77 -2.52 -22.57
N LYS A 521 -3.89 -2.56 -23.56
CA LYS A 521 -2.62 -3.29 -23.47
C LYS A 521 -1.71 -2.69 -22.39
N LYS A 522 -1.61 -1.36 -22.25
CA LYS A 522 -0.84 -0.76 -21.13
C LYS A 522 -1.54 -0.89 -19.77
N ALA A 523 -2.86 -0.92 -19.74
CA ALA A 523 -3.62 -1.22 -18.52
C ALA A 523 -3.41 -2.67 -18.08
N LYS A 524 -3.58 -3.62 -19.01
CA LYS A 524 -3.30 -5.05 -18.84
C LYS A 524 -1.82 -5.32 -18.57
N GLU A 525 -0.86 -4.65 -19.18
CA GLU A 525 0.57 -4.78 -18.84
C GLU A 525 0.82 -4.36 -17.38
N ALA A 526 0.18 -3.29 -16.89
CA ALA A 526 0.28 -2.88 -15.49
C ALA A 526 -0.46 -3.84 -14.53
N GLU A 527 -1.63 -4.35 -14.93
CA GLU A 527 -2.43 -5.31 -14.18
C GLU A 527 -1.78 -6.70 -14.15
N GLN A 528 -1.23 -7.17 -15.26
CA GLN A 528 -0.42 -8.39 -15.40
C GLN A 528 0.91 -8.25 -14.68
N HIS A 529 1.55 -7.08 -14.64
CA HIS A 529 2.71 -6.85 -13.78
C HIS A 529 2.33 -6.88 -12.29
N MET A 530 1.13 -6.40 -11.94
CA MET A 530 0.59 -6.52 -10.58
C MET A 530 0.21 -7.97 -10.23
N LEU A 531 -0.36 -8.71 -11.18
CA LEU A 531 -0.72 -10.13 -11.07
C LEU A 531 0.52 -11.01 -11.00
N ALA A 532 1.53 -10.75 -11.83
CA ALA A 532 2.83 -11.40 -11.78
C ALA A 532 3.60 -11.08 -10.49
N ILE A 533 3.43 -9.88 -9.90
CA ILE A 533 3.91 -9.61 -8.53
C ILE A 533 3.13 -10.44 -7.49
N LYS A 534 1.81 -10.56 -7.64
CA LYS A 534 0.91 -11.30 -6.73
C LYS A 534 1.12 -12.83 -6.78
N GLU A 535 1.42 -13.35 -7.96
CA GLU A 535 1.81 -14.74 -8.27
C GLU A 535 3.33 -14.96 -8.21
N GLY A 536 4.10 -13.91 -7.88
CA GLY A 536 5.57 -13.89 -7.83
C GLY A 536 6.32 -14.06 -9.16
N TRP A 537 5.64 -14.42 -10.25
CA TRP A 537 6.25 -14.80 -11.52
C TRP A 537 7.10 -13.69 -12.14
N THR A 538 8.33 -14.04 -12.49
CA THR A 538 9.31 -13.17 -13.16
C THR A 538 10.21 -14.01 -14.04
N ASN A 539 10.93 -13.41 -15.00
CA ASN A 539 11.93 -14.12 -15.80
C ASN A 539 12.97 -14.86 -14.93
N ALA A 540 13.29 -14.32 -13.75
CA ALA A 540 14.18 -14.95 -12.77
C ALA A 540 13.55 -16.15 -12.02
N GLN A 541 12.22 -16.29 -12.02
CA GLN A 541 11.54 -17.52 -11.59
C GLN A 541 11.47 -18.55 -12.72
N GLN A 542 11.19 -18.15 -13.98
CA GLN A 542 11.27 -19.05 -15.14
C GLN A 542 12.66 -19.68 -15.27
N GLN A 543 13.72 -18.87 -15.14
CA GLN A 543 15.12 -19.28 -15.10
C GLN A 543 15.38 -20.32 -14.00
N LYS A 544 14.81 -20.13 -12.79
CA LYS A 544 14.94 -21.07 -11.67
C LYS A 544 14.14 -22.36 -11.89
N MET A 545 12.98 -22.30 -12.54
CA MET A 545 12.17 -23.47 -12.87
C MET A 545 12.89 -24.36 -13.88
N ALA A 546 13.38 -23.78 -14.99
CA ALA A 546 14.15 -24.50 -16.01
C ALA A 546 15.47 -25.07 -15.44
N ALA A 547 16.20 -24.28 -14.65
CA ALA A 547 17.40 -24.76 -13.95
C ALA A 547 17.09 -25.90 -12.97
N LEU A 548 15.96 -25.86 -12.26
CA LEU A 548 15.55 -26.94 -11.36
C LEU A 548 15.19 -28.21 -12.15
N MET A 549 14.44 -28.12 -13.26
CA MET A 549 14.06 -29.27 -14.09
C MET A 549 15.28 -29.98 -14.72
N ALA A 550 16.25 -29.21 -15.21
CA ALA A 550 17.49 -29.80 -15.72
C ALA A 550 18.30 -30.48 -14.60
N ASN A 551 18.35 -29.86 -13.42
CA ASN A 551 18.95 -30.44 -12.22
C ASN A 551 18.16 -31.65 -11.66
N THR A 552 16.85 -31.79 -11.90
CA THR A 552 16.09 -33.03 -11.60
C THR A 552 16.46 -34.14 -12.57
N LEU A 553 16.44 -33.86 -13.88
CA LEU A 553 16.69 -34.85 -14.92
C LEU A 553 18.12 -35.43 -14.87
N ALA A 554 19.14 -34.62 -14.56
CA ALA A 554 20.48 -35.17 -14.29
C ALA A 554 20.51 -36.15 -13.10
N ARG A 555 19.75 -35.89 -12.03
CA ARG A 555 19.70 -36.79 -10.86
C ARG A 555 18.99 -38.11 -11.14
N THR A 556 18.32 -38.21 -12.29
CA THR A 556 17.72 -39.42 -12.87
C THR A 556 18.46 -39.88 -14.13
N ASP A 557 19.74 -39.50 -14.28
CA ASP A 557 20.67 -39.92 -15.33
C ASP A 557 20.33 -39.45 -16.77
N ASP A 558 19.32 -38.59 -16.94
CA ASP A 558 18.85 -38.10 -18.24
C ASP A 558 19.47 -36.74 -18.62
N LEU A 559 20.75 -36.77 -19.02
CA LEU A 559 21.50 -35.55 -19.39
C LEU A 559 21.00 -34.91 -20.70
N LYS A 560 20.51 -35.70 -21.66
CA LYS A 560 20.14 -35.22 -22.99
C LYS A 560 18.85 -34.41 -22.97
N ASN A 561 17.81 -34.91 -22.28
CA ASN A 561 16.56 -34.16 -22.19
C ASN A 561 16.71 -32.93 -21.29
N ALA A 562 17.55 -32.97 -20.25
CA ALA A 562 17.88 -31.81 -19.44
C ALA A 562 18.46 -30.65 -20.27
N MET A 563 19.41 -30.93 -21.16
CA MET A 563 19.98 -29.93 -22.07
C MET A 563 18.96 -29.42 -23.12
N SER A 564 18.07 -30.30 -23.59
CA SER A 564 16.94 -29.93 -24.45
C SER A 564 15.99 -28.95 -23.75
N VAL A 565 15.63 -29.20 -22.49
CA VAL A 565 14.77 -28.32 -21.67
C VAL A 565 15.43 -26.96 -21.43
N LEU A 566 16.71 -26.91 -21.03
CA LEU A 566 17.42 -25.63 -20.86
C LEU A 566 17.48 -24.82 -22.16
N SER A 567 17.88 -25.47 -23.24
CA SER A 567 18.13 -24.79 -24.52
C SER A 567 16.86 -24.41 -25.28
N SER A 568 15.71 -25.04 -24.98
CA SER A 568 14.41 -24.63 -25.52
C SER A 568 13.82 -23.45 -24.75
N GLU A 569 13.82 -23.46 -23.41
CA GLU A 569 13.35 -22.32 -22.61
C GLU A 569 14.20 -21.05 -22.85
N LEU A 570 15.52 -21.18 -23.01
CA LEU A 570 16.41 -20.06 -23.37
C LEU A 570 16.23 -19.55 -24.80
N ARG A 571 15.65 -20.33 -25.72
CA ARG A 571 15.23 -19.85 -27.05
C ARG A 571 13.86 -19.18 -27.01
N ARG A 572 12.97 -19.64 -26.12
CA ARG A 572 11.59 -19.15 -25.98
C ARG A 572 11.52 -17.76 -25.34
N SER A 573 12.35 -17.48 -24.33
CA SER A 573 12.37 -16.18 -23.65
C SER A 573 13.58 -15.34 -24.05
N SER A 574 13.38 -14.42 -24.99
CA SER A 574 14.40 -13.46 -25.48
C SER A 574 14.92 -12.49 -24.42
N THR A 575 14.32 -12.47 -23.24
CA THR A 575 14.69 -11.62 -22.09
C THR A 575 15.12 -12.43 -20.86
N MET A 576 15.19 -13.76 -20.94
CA MET A 576 15.72 -14.60 -19.87
C MET A 576 17.25 -14.64 -19.93
N HIS A 577 17.89 -14.33 -18.81
CA HIS A 577 19.34 -14.45 -18.67
C HIS A 577 19.70 -15.93 -18.44
N PRO A 578 20.85 -16.43 -18.95
CA PRO A 578 21.24 -17.82 -18.73
C PRO A 578 21.47 -18.13 -17.25
N PRO A 579 21.19 -19.37 -16.78
CA PRO A 579 21.43 -19.76 -15.40
C PRO A 579 22.92 -19.71 -15.07
N ARG A 580 23.26 -19.29 -13.85
CA ARG A 580 24.67 -19.27 -13.41
C ARG A 580 25.18 -20.69 -13.24
N LEU A 581 26.42 -20.95 -13.65
CA LEU A 581 27.03 -22.29 -13.52
C LEU A 581 26.99 -22.83 -12.08
N ARG A 582 27.07 -21.96 -11.07
CA ARG A 582 26.91 -22.31 -9.65
C ARG A 582 25.58 -23.00 -9.34
N ASP A 583 24.50 -22.54 -9.97
CA ASP A 583 23.14 -23.06 -9.76
C ASP A 583 22.91 -24.37 -10.55
N MET A 584 23.80 -24.64 -11.52
CA MET A 584 23.84 -25.85 -12.35
C MET A 584 24.88 -26.89 -11.88
N MET A 585 25.53 -26.70 -10.73
CA MET A 585 26.54 -27.63 -10.21
C MET A 585 26.05 -29.09 -10.03
N PRO A 586 24.79 -29.37 -9.63
CA PRO A 586 24.30 -30.75 -9.57
C PRO A 586 24.28 -31.43 -10.96
N PHE A 587 23.92 -30.69 -12.01
CA PHE A 587 23.99 -31.15 -13.40
C PHE A 587 25.46 -31.31 -13.86
N TYR A 588 26.30 -30.30 -13.66
CA TYR A 588 27.72 -30.32 -14.07
C TYR A 588 28.51 -31.47 -13.43
N ASN A 589 28.35 -31.68 -12.12
CA ASN A 589 28.99 -32.79 -11.41
C ASN A 589 28.51 -34.16 -11.92
N LYS A 590 27.31 -34.22 -12.48
CA LYS A 590 26.72 -35.46 -13.00
C LYS A 590 27.17 -35.79 -14.42
N CYS A 591 27.39 -34.79 -15.29
CA CYS A 591 28.14 -34.99 -16.53
C CYS A 591 29.55 -35.54 -16.27
N ILE A 592 30.23 -35.07 -15.20
CA ILE A 592 31.54 -35.62 -14.80
C ILE A 592 31.42 -37.09 -14.36
N GLN A 593 30.42 -37.44 -13.55
CA GLN A 593 30.19 -38.83 -13.10
C GLN A 593 29.78 -39.81 -14.22
N LEU A 594 29.33 -39.31 -15.36
CA LEU A 594 28.90 -40.10 -16.53
C LEU A 594 29.86 -39.95 -17.71
N GLU A 595 31.02 -39.31 -17.51
CA GLU A 595 32.08 -39.04 -18.49
C GLU A 595 31.63 -38.31 -19.77
N ASP A 596 30.42 -37.73 -19.78
CA ASP A 596 29.85 -36.99 -20.90
C ASP A 596 30.48 -35.60 -21.01
N LEU A 597 31.56 -35.53 -21.78
CA LEU A 597 32.31 -34.31 -22.06
C LEU A 597 31.56 -33.32 -22.97
N ASP A 598 30.58 -33.78 -23.75
CA ASP A 598 29.92 -32.93 -24.74
C ASP A 598 28.71 -32.21 -24.15
N THR A 599 27.83 -32.87 -23.38
CA THR A 599 26.79 -32.12 -22.62
C THR A 599 27.42 -31.21 -21.56
N LYS A 600 28.58 -31.59 -21.01
CA LYS A 600 29.39 -30.72 -20.14
C LYS A 600 29.87 -29.45 -20.86
N ARG A 601 30.34 -29.56 -22.11
CA ARG A 601 30.76 -28.40 -22.94
C ARG A 601 29.57 -27.50 -23.29
N GLU A 602 28.45 -28.10 -23.71
CA GLU A 602 27.24 -27.34 -24.03
C GLU A 602 26.67 -26.61 -22.82
N LEU A 603 26.62 -27.24 -21.64
CA LEU A 603 26.20 -26.58 -20.40
C LEU A 603 27.05 -25.35 -20.11
N VAL A 604 28.38 -25.47 -20.18
CA VAL A 604 29.29 -24.35 -19.91
C VAL A 604 29.08 -23.25 -20.95
N TYR A 605 28.94 -23.58 -22.24
CA TYR A 605 28.62 -22.59 -23.28
C TYR A 605 27.29 -21.85 -23.02
N VAL A 606 26.26 -22.58 -22.56
CA VAL A 606 24.95 -22.02 -22.18
C VAL A 606 25.07 -21.10 -20.96
N CYS A 607 25.80 -21.49 -19.93
CA CYS A 607 25.95 -20.73 -18.67
C CYS A 607 26.93 -19.55 -18.75
N VAL A 608 27.81 -19.50 -19.76
CA VAL A 608 28.91 -18.50 -19.86
C VAL A 608 28.58 -17.32 -20.81
N LYS A 609 27.42 -17.33 -21.48
CA LYS A 609 26.91 -16.15 -22.22
C LYS A 609 26.39 -15.07 -21.26
N ASP A 610 27.30 -14.42 -20.54
CA ASP A 610 27.02 -13.30 -19.63
C ASP A 610 27.16 -11.97 -20.42
N PRO A 611 26.06 -11.37 -20.94
CA PRO A 611 26.15 -10.10 -21.65
C PRO A 611 26.47 -8.97 -20.66
N VAL A 612 27.53 -8.21 -20.96
CA VAL A 612 27.93 -7.00 -20.22
C VAL A 612 28.48 -7.26 -18.81
N ARG A 613 29.64 -7.94 -18.75
CA ARG A 613 30.78 -7.40 -17.98
C ARG A 613 31.69 -6.58 -18.89
N LEU A 614 31.24 -5.37 -19.25
CA LEU A 614 32.12 -4.37 -19.85
C LEU A 614 33.30 -4.08 -18.90
N ALA A 615 34.51 -4.00 -19.45
CA ALA A 615 35.72 -3.87 -18.65
C ALA A 615 35.84 -2.47 -18.04
N ASN A 616 35.52 -2.33 -16.74
CA ASN A 616 36.04 -1.27 -15.86
C ASN A 616 35.70 -1.52 -14.38
N SER A 617 36.39 -2.47 -13.73
CA SER A 617 36.49 -2.47 -12.27
C SER A 617 37.92 -2.84 -11.83
N LYS A 618 38.55 -2.01 -11.00
CA LYS A 618 39.95 -2.19 -10.56
C LYS A 618 40.13 -3.28 -9.48
N TYR A 619 39.14 -4.16 -9.31
CA TYR A 619 39.14 -5.22 -8.30
C TYR A 619 39.28 -6.61 -8.92
N GLN A 620 40.35 -6.82 -9.70
CA GLN A 620 40.93 -8.15 -9.85
C GLN A 620 41.65 -8.56 -8.55
N ARG A 621 40.88 -8.80 -7.48
CA ARG A 621 41.38 -9.59 -6.34
C ARG A 621 41.02 -11.05 -6.57
N VAL A 622 42.05 -11.79 -6.99
CA VAL A 622 42.32 -13.20 -6.71
C VAL A 622 41.10 -14.04 -6.35
N ASN A 623 40.64 -14.83 -7.32
CA ASN A 623 40.19 -16.21 -7.10
C ASN A 623 40.63 -17.03 -8.33
N ARG A 624 41.91 -17.44 -8.30
CA ARG A 624 42.42 -18.61 -9.01
C ARG A 624 42.58 -19.69 -7.94
N ILE A 625 42.19 -20.92 -8.26
CA ILE A 625 42.24 -22.11 -7.38
C ILE A 625 41.19 -22.03 -6.27
N ASP A 626 39.98 -22.54 -6.56
CA ASP A 626 39.50 -23.84 -6.07
C ASP A 626 38.40 -24.35 -7.01
#